data_AF-B0LB68-F1
#
_entry.id   AF-B0LB68-F1
#
_cell.length_a   1.000
_cell.length_b   1.000
_cell.length_c   1.000
_cell.angle_alpha   90.00
_cell.angle_beta   90.00
_cell.angle_gamma   90.00
#
_symmetry.space_group_name_H-M   'P 1'
#
loop_
_entity.id
_entity.type
_entity.pdbx_description
1 polymer ?
#
loop_
_entity_poly.entity_id
_entity_poly.type
_entity_poly.pdbx_seq_one_letter_code
_entity_poly.pdbx_strand_id
1 'polypeptide(L)' 'NDSLRAAKSALAVYFIDTEKYFDFHYPALSHKKGFSDESILDIVKSIGIDEDDFNNSMKDNADKIEQMINGSKLLVREL' A
#
# COMPACT_ATOMS: atom_id res chain seq x y z
N ASN A 1 8.61 10.08 4.63
CA ASN A 1 7.29 9.96 3.95
C ASN A 1 7.10 8.59 3.31
N ASP A 2 8.16 7.79 3.24
CA ASP A 2 8.27 6.51 2.55
C ASP A 2 7.35 5.44 3.16
N SER A 3 7.27 5.35 4.49
CA SER A 3 6.35 4.42 5.18
C SER A 3 4.88 4.75 4.93
N LEU A 4 4.52 6.03 4.82
CA LEU A 4 3.14 6.43 4.47
C LEU A 4 2.81 5.98 3.05
N ARG A 5 3.76 6.13 2.12
CA ARG A 5 3.60 5.68 0.74
C ARG A 5 3.42 4.16 0.65
N ALA A 6 4.24 3.39 1.36
CA ALA A 6 4.09 1.93 1.42
C ALA A 6 2.76 1.51 2.03
N ALA A 7 2.30 2.18 3.10
CA ALA A 7 1.01 1.90 3.72
C ALA A 7 -0.17 2.18 2.77
N LYS A 8 -0.14 3.29 2.04
CA LYS A 8 -1.15 3.59 1.00
C LYS A 8 -1.14 2.55 -0.12
N SER A 9 0.05 2.14 -0.55
CA SER A 9 0.23 1.14 -1.61
C SER A 9 -0.32 -0.23 -1.20
N ALA A 10 -0.10 -0.64 0.05
CA ALA A 10 -0.69 -1.86 0.59
C ALA A 10 -2.23 -1.82 0.54
N LEU A 11 -2.83 -0.67 0.88
CA LEU A 11 -4.29 -0.51 0.80
C LEU A 11 -4.80 -0.49 -0.64
N ALA A 12 -4.08 0.11 -1.59
CA ALA A 12 -4.45 0.05 -3.00
C ALA A 12 -4.41 -1.38 -3.54
N VAL A 13 -3.43 -2.19 -3.14
CA VAL A 13 -3.40 -3.63 -3.44
C VAL A 13 -4.62 -4.35 -2.85
N TYR A 14 -4.96 -4.07 -1.58
CA TYR A 14 -6.15 -4.64 -0.94
C TYR A 14 -7.46 -4.34 -1.68
N PHE A 15 -7.59 -3.13 -2.24
CA PHE A 15 -8.79 -2.77 -3.01
C PHE A 15 -8.87 -3.42 -4.39
N ILE A 16 -7.76 -3.93 -4.92
CA ILE A 16 -7.74 -4.73 -6.17
C ILE A 16 -8.08 -6.18 -5.84
N ASP A 17 -7.33 -6.76 -4.90
CA ASP A 17 -7.47 -8.15 -4.47
C ASP A 17 -7.08 -8.26 -3.00
N THR A 18 -8.06 -8.59 -2.16
CA THR A 18 -7.86 -8.71 -0.72
C THR A 18 -6.88 -9.83 -0.35
N GLU A 19 -6.74 -10.87 -1.18
CA GLU A 19 -5.80 -11.97 -0.94
C GLU A 19 -4.35 -11.52 -1.17
N LYS A 20 -4.12 -10.57 -2.10
CA LYS A 20 -2.79 -10.02 -2.40
C LYS A 20 -2.28 -9.01 -1.38
N TYR A 21 -3.11 -8.58 -0.43
CA TYR A 21 -2.68 -7.66 0.62
C TYR A 21 -1.49 -8.21 1.40
N PHE A 22 -1.57 -9.49 1.83
CA PHE A 22 -0.47 -10.12 2.57
C PHE A 22 0.75 -10.36 1.69
N ASP A 23 0.54 -10.66 0.41
CA ASP A 23 1.61 -10.80 -0.56
C ASP A 23 2.37 -9.49 -0.77
N PHE A 24 1.73 -8.33 -0.66
CA PHE A 24 2.42 -7.03 -0.61
C PHE A 24 3.05 -6.76 0.77
N HIS A 25 2.35 -7.11 1.84
CA HIS A 25 2.72 -6.78 3.22
C HIS A 25 4.06 -7.42 3.63
N TYR A 26 4.25 -8.71 3.34
CA TYR A 26 5.46 -9.44 3.76
C TYR A 26 6.76 -8.93 3.10
N PRO A 27 6.82 -8.73 1.77
CA PRO A 27 7.97 -8.10 1.11
C PRO A 27 8.24 -6.69 1.62
N ALA A 28 7.19 -5.89 1.86
CA ALA A 28 7.35 -4.54 2.40
C ALA A 28 7.99 -4.55 3.81
N LEU A 29 7.61 -5.49 4.68
CA LEU A 29 8.26 -5.65 6.00
C LEU A 29 9.73 -6.08 5.89
N SER A 30 10.06 -6.87 4.86
CA SER A 30 11.41 -7.37 4.61
C SER A 30 12.29 -6.38 3.83
N HIS A 31 11.72 -5.27 3.38
CA HIS A 31 12.41 -4.26 2.59
C HIS A 31 13.34 -3.43 3.48
N LYS A 32 14.64 -3.75 3.43
CA LYS A 32 15.67 -3.10 4.26
C LYS A 32 16.10 -1.72 3.76
N LYS A 33 15.64 -1.32 2.57
CA LYS A 33 15.92 0.00 1.99
C LYS A 33 14.71 0.92 2.17
N GLY A 34 14.90 2.23 2.00
CA GLY A 34 13.77 3.16 1.94
C GLY A 34 12.82 2.80 0.79
N PHE A 35 11.54 3.17 0.92
CA PHE A 35 10.57 2.99 -0.15
C PHE A 35 10.66 4.16 -1.14
N SER A 36 10.96 3.84 -2.39
CA SER A 36 10.75 4.70 -3.55
C SER A 36 9.55 4.22 -4.37
N ASP A 37 9.08 5.04 -5.32
CA ASP A 37 7.99 4.66 -6.22
C ASP A 37 8.36 3.42 -7.05
N GLU A 38 9.62 3.34 -7.50
CA GLU A 38 10.15 2.19 -8.24
C GLU A 38 10.17 0.93 -7.37
N SER A 39 10.66 1.03 -6.13
CA SER A 39 10.72 -0.16 -5.24
C SER A 39 9.34 -0.69 -4.86
N ILE A 40 8.34 0.18 -4.75
CA ILE A 40 6.95 -0.22 -4.50
C ILE A 40 6.39 -0.90 -5.73
N LEU A 41 6.61 -0.32 -6.90
CA LEU A 41 6.15 -0.86 -8.17
C LEU A 41 6.77 -2.23 -8.47
N ASP A 42 8.04 -2.44 -8.12
CA ASP A 42 8.71 -3.74 -8.21
C ASP A 42 8.00 -4.79 -7.33
N ILE A 43 7.60 -4.43 -6.11
CA ILE A 43 6.82 -5.33 -5.23
C ILE A 43 5.46 -5.63 -5.86
N VAL A 44 4.71 -4.61 -6.31
CA VAL A 44 3.40 -4.75 -6.96
C VAL A 44 3.46 -5.71 -8.16
N LYS A 45 4.46 -5.53 -9.02
CA LYS A 45 4.67 -6.41 -10.18
C LYS A 45 5.06 -7.82 -9.76
N SER A 46 5.90 -7.97 -8.74
CA SER A 46 6.35 -9.29 -8.25
C SER A 46 5.21 -10.15 -7.69
N ILE A 47 4.15 -9.52 -7.17
CA ILE A 47 2.95 -10.21 -6.66
C ILE A 47 1.88 -10.38 -7.73
N GLY A 48 2.17 -10.07 -8.99
CA GLY A 48 1.30 -10.28 -10.13
C GLY A 48 0.15 -9.29 -10.24
N ILE A 49 0.33 -8.05 -9.75
CA ILE A 49 -0.61 -6.95 -9.98
C ILE A 49 -0.06 -6.08 -11.11
N ASP A 50 -0.95 -5.74 -12.05
CA ASP A 50 -0.62 -4.84 -13.15
C ASP A 50 -0.41 -3.40 -12.67
N GLU A 51 0.50 -2.68 -13.32
CA GLU A 51 0.83 -1.31 -12.94
C GLU A 51 -0.34 -0.34 -13.16
N ASP A 52 -1.11 -0.50 -14.24
CA ASP A 52 -2.26 0.35 -14.52
C ASP A 52 -3.39 0.08 -13.52
N ASP A 53 -3.65 -1.18 -13.19
CA ASP A 53 -4.62 -1.55 -12.14
C ASP A 53 -4.23 -0.97 -10.79
N PHE A 54 -2.94 -1.04 -10.43
CA PHE A 54 -2.41 -0.41 -9.21
C PHE A 54 -2.60 1.11 -9.19
N ASN A 55 -2.24 1.78 -10.29
CA ASN A 55 -2.35 3.23 -10.41
C ASN A 55 -3.82 3.70 -10.41
N ASN A 56 -4.72 2.94 -11.01
CA ASN A 56 -6.15 3.21 -10.99
C ASN A 56 -6.71 3.00 -9.58
N SER A 57 -6.38 1.90 -8.91
CA SER A 57 -6.79 1.65 -7.52
C SER A 57 -6.31 2.76 -6.57
N MET A 58 -5.07 3.24 -6.72
CA MET A 58 -4.54 4.37 -5.94
C MET A 58 -5.36 5.65 -6.12
N LYS A 59 -5.89 5.91 -7.32
CA LYS A 59 -6.70 7.10 -7.62
C LYS A 59 -8.14 6.92 -7.18
N ASP A 60 -8.77 5.82 -7.58
CA ASP A 60 -10.20 5.56 -7.37
C ASP A 60 -10.53 5.38 -5.89
N ASN A 61 -9.56 4.88 -5.10
CA ASN A 61 -9.73 4.65 -3.66
C ASN A 61 -9.02 5.70 -2.79
N ALA A 62 -8.53 6.80 -3.36
CA ALA A 62 -7.68 7.78 -2.65
C ALA A 62 -8.30 8.28 -1.34
N ASP A 63 -9.57 8.69 -1.37
CA ASP A 63 -10.29 9.19 -0.20
C ASP A 63 -10.45 8.11 0.89
N LYS A 64 -10.75 6.87 0.46
CA LYS A 64 -10.94 5.75 1.39
C LYS A 64 -9.62 5.33 2.04
N ILE A 65 -8.56 5.26 1.25
CA ILE A 65 -7.19 5.01 1.71
C ILE A 65 -6.80 6.07 2.76
N GLU A 66 -7.01 7.35 2.47
CA GLU A 66 -6.69 8.44 3.39
C GLU A 66 -7.51 8.34 4.68
N GLN A 67 -8.81 8.03 4.59
CA GLN A 67 -9.68 7.81 5.75
C GLN A 67 -9.17 6.68 6.64
N MET A 68 -8.80 5.53 6.07
CA MET A 68 -8.31 4.37 6.82
C MET A 68 -6.98 4.66 7.52
N ILE A 69 -6.05 5.34 6.83
CA ILE A 69 -4.77 5.73 7.40
C ILE A 69 -4.97 6.71 8.57
N ASN A 70 -5.81 7.74 8.40
CA ASN A 70 -6.02 8.74 9.43
C ASN A 70 -6.79 8.18 10.63
N GLY A 71 -7.78 7.31 10.39
CA GLY A 71 -8.47 6.57 11.45
C GLY A 71 -7.49 5.72 12.28
N SER A 72 -6.57 5.02 11.61
CA SER A 72 -5.56 4.21 12.29
C SER A 72 -4.57 5.06 13.11
N LYS A 73 -4.13 6.21 12.58
CA LYS A 73 -3.28 7.16 13.32
C LYS A 73 -3.97 7.74 14.54
N LEU A 74 -5.27 8.03 14.45
CA LEU A 74 -6.06 8.53 15.57
C LEU A 74 -6.15 7.47 16.67
N LEU A 75 -6.52 6.24 16.30
CA LEU A 75 -6.61 5.12 17.24
C LEU A 75 -5.30 4.90 18.00
N VAL A 76 -4.16 4.92 17.31
CA VAL A 76 -2.84 4.75 17.95
C VAL A 76 -2.49 5.89 18.91
N ARG A 77 -2.99 7.11 18.69
CA ARG A 77 -2.77 8.25 19.60
C ARG A 77 -3.61 8.15 20.88
N GLU A 78 -4.71 7.42 20.82
CA GLU A 78 -5.64 7.24 21.94
C GLU A 78 -5.31 6.01 22.80
N LEU A 79 -4.32 5.20 22.38
CA LEU A 79 -3.75 4.07 23.14
C LEU A 79 -2.65 4.52 24.10
#